data_AF-A0A3A4R6G4-F1
#
_entry.id   AF-A0A3A4R6G4-F1
#
_cell.length_a   1.000
_cell.length_b   1.000
_cell.length_c   1.000
_cell.angle_alpha   90.00
_cell.angle_beta   90.00
_cell.angle_gamma   90.00
#
_symmetry.space_group_name_H-M   'P 1'
#
loop_
_entity.id
_entity.type
_entity.pdbx_description
1 polymer ?
#
loop_
_entity_poly.entity_id
_entity_poly.type
_entity_poly.pdbx_seq_one_letter_code
_entity_poly.pdbx_strand_id
1 'polypeptide(L)'
;MKKKLSEEEIDKIVAEQADDDSVWEEPIHVRKTKPTSLSVPSELAARAAFLARLHREAGIEGWLMRIIRERIEIEEVAFVEAKRDMAAKGST
;
A
#
# COMPACT_ATOMS: atom_id res chain seq x y z
N MET A 1 -42.70 -1.55 -7.99
CA MET A 1 -42.00 -1.00 -9.19
C MET A 1 -41.28 0.27 -8.76
N LYS A 2 -39.94 0.31 -8.81
CA LYS A 2 -39.21 1.57 -8.60
C LYS A 2 -39.45 2.45 -9.84
N LYS A 3 -39.99 3.66 -9.67
CA LYS A 3 -40.03 4.65 -10.75
C LYS A 3 -38.58 4.93 -11.16
N LYS A 4 -38.28 4.80 -12.44
CA LYS A 4 -37.01 5.28 -12.99
C LYS A 4 -37.13 6.80 -13.08
N LEU A 5 -36.38 7.50 -12.25
CA LEU A 5 -36.19 8.94 -12.35
C LEU A 5 -35.26 9.24 -13.53
N SER A 6 -35.45 10.38 -14.19
CA SER A 6 -34.48 10.91 -15.13
C SER A 6 -33.25 11.47 -14.39
N GLU A 7 -32.18 11.75 -15.12
CA GLU A 7 -30.97 12.35 -14.57
C GLU A 7 -31.27 13.71 -13.93
N GLU A 8 -32.07 14.54 -14.61
CA GLU A 8 -32.45 15.87 -14.13
C GLU A 8 -33.28 15.81 -12.85
N GLU A 9 -34.12 14.78 -12.71
CA GLU A 9 -34.88 14.55 -11.48
C GLU A 9 -33.98 14.10 -10.32
N ILE A 10 -32.95 13.30 -10.59
CA ILE A 10 -31.98 12.84 -9.58
C ILE A 10 -31.13 14.03 -9.11
N ASP A 11 -30.58 14.82 -10.02
CA ASP A 11 -29.74 15.97 -9.69
C ASP A 11 -30.49 16.98 -8.82
N LYS A 12 -31.77 17.22 -9.15
CA LYS A 12 -32.64 18.07 -8.36
C LYS A 12 -32.79 17.55 -6.93
N ILE A 13 -33.07 16.25 -6.77
CA ILE A 13 -33.23 15.62 -5.45
C ILE A 13 -31.93 15.72 -4.65
N VAL A 14 -30.79 15.43 -5.27
CA VAL A 14 -29.48 15.51 -4.63
C VAL A 14 -29.16 16.94 -4.17
N ALA A 15 -29.44 17.94 -4.99
CA ALA A 15 -29.21 19.34 -4.65
C ALA A 15 -30.14 19.83 -3.52
N GLU A 16 -31.41 19.44 -3.54
CA GLU A 16 -32.39 19.82 -2.50
C GLU A 16 -32.09 19.16 -1.15
N GLN A 17 -31.46 17.98 -1.15
CA GLN A 17 -31.18 17.17 0.03
C GLN A 17 -29.72 17.27 0.52
N ALA A 18 -28.90 18.11 -0.12
CA ALA A 18 -27.46 18.17 0.13
C ALA A 18 -27.12 18.48 1.60
N ASP A 19 -27.92 19.30 2.27
CA ASP A 19 -27.69 19.76 3.64
C ASP A 19 -28.48 18.95 4.70
N ASP A 20 -29.25 17.93 4.29
CA ASP A 20 -30.05 17.09 5.19
C ASP A 20 -29.41 15.72 5.38
N ASP A 21 -28.56 15.57 6.40
CA ASP A 21 -27.89 14.31 6.75
C ASP A 21 -28.86 13.14 7.01
N SER A 22 -30.14 13.39 7.29
CA SER A 22 -31.12 12.34 7.61
C SER A 22 -31.61 11.55 6.38
N VAL A 23 -31.44 12.11 5.17
CA VAL A 23 -31.82 11.45 3.92
C VAL A 23 -30.70 10.63 3.29
N TRP A 24 -29.47 10.78 3.79
CA TRP A 24 -28.30 10.05 3.34
C TRP A 24 -28.08 8.78 4.15
N GLU A 25 -27.53 7.74 3.51
CA GLU A 25 -27.09 6.53 4.21
C GLU A 25 -25.87 6.83 5.08
N GLU A 26 -25.60 5.96 6.07
CA GLU A 26 -24.45 6.11 6.95
C GLU A 26 -23.13 6.24 6.14
N PRO A 27 -22.25 7.19 6.51
CA PRO A 27 -21.00 7.38 5.80
C PRO A 27 -20.15 6.11 5.76
N ILE A 28 -19.79 5.66 4.55
CA ILE A 28 -18.89 4.53 4.37
C ILE A 28 -17.45 4.99 4.63
N HIS A 29 -16.91 4.57 5.78
CA HIS A 29 -15.54 4.88 6.16
C HIS A 29 -14.56 3.91 5.48
N VAL A 30 -13.96 4.33 4.37
CA VAL A 30 -12.86 3.59 3.74
C VAL A 30 -11.57 3.72 4.54
N ARG A 31 -11.19 2.64 5.22
CA ARG A 31 -9.83 2.49 5.79
C ARG A 31 -8.82 2.37 4.66
N LYS A 32 -8.32 3.51 4.18
CA LYS A 32 -7.11 3.54 3.38
C LYS A 32 -5.96 3.19 4.33
N THR A 33 -5.42 1.97 4.24
CA THR A 33 -4.07 1.71 4.77
C THR A 33 -3.17 2.74 4.12
N LYS A 34 -2.67 3.70 4.90
CA LYS A 34 -1.91 4.82 4.35
C LYS A 34 -0.66 4.22 3.71
N PRO A 35 -0.52 4.23 2.38
CA PRO A 35 0.66 3.65 1.75
C PRO A 35 1.86 4.50 2.17
N THR A 36 2.93 3.85 2.62
CA THR A 36 4.19 4.54 2.87
C THR A 36 4.79 4.91 1.53
N SER A 37 4.83 6.21 1.21
CA SER A 37 5.51 6.69 0.00
C SER A 37 7.00 6.85 0.27
N LEU A 38 7.82 6.15 -0.53
CA LEU A 38 9.27 6.30 -0.54
C LEU A 38 9.68 6.95 -1.87
N SER A 39 10.51 7.99 -1.81
CA SER A 39 11.11 8.57 -3.01
C SER A 39 12.30 7.73 -3.44
N VAL A 40 12.34 7.37 -4.72
CA VAL A 40 13.42 6.61 -5.33
C VAL A 40 13.93 7.39 -6.54
N PRO A 41 15.27 7.55 -6.71
CA PRO A 41 15.82 8.19 -7.90
C PRO A 41 15.33 7.53 -9.19
N SER A 42 15.12 8.34 -10.23
CA SER A 42 14.54 7.88 -11.50
C SER A 42 15.36 6.76 -12.16
N GLU A 43 16.68 6.84 -12.11
CA GLU A 43 17.58 5.81 -12.63
C GLU A 43 17.38 4.46 -11.91
N LEU A 44 17.28 4.50 -10.57
CA LEU A 44 17.06 3.31 -9.77
C LEU A 44 15.66 2.72 -10.01
N ALA A 45 14.64 3.57 -10.17
CA ALA A 45 13.30 3.15 -10.54
C ALA A 45 13.26 2.46 -11.91
N ALA A 46 14.00 2.96 -12.90
CA ALA A 46 14.08 2.35 -14.23
C ALA A 46 14.71 0.94 -14.17
N ARG A 47 15.78 0.78 -13.39
CA ARG A 47 16.41 -0.53 -13.15
C ARG A 47 15.47 -1.49 -12.42
N ALA A 48 14.75 -1.01 -11.41
CA ALA A 48 13.74 -1.80 -10.70
C ALA A 48 12.59 -2.24 -11.63
N ALA A 49 12.14 -1.37 -12.54
CA ALA A 49 11.12 -1.70 -13.53
C ALA A 49 11.56 -2.78 -14.52
N PHE A 50 12.82 -2.73 -14.97
CA PHE A 50 13.40 -3.79 -15.79
C PHE A 50 13.39 -5.13 -15.05
N LEU A 51 13.85 -5.15 -13.79
CA LEU A 51 13.90 -6.37 -12.99
C LEU A 51 12.51 -6.91 -12.65
N ALA A 52 11.55 -6.05 -12.33
CA ALA A 52 10.16 -6.46 -12.13
C ALA A 52 9.61 -7.24 -13.33
N ARG A 53 9.86 -6.76 -14.55
CA ARG A 53 9.47 -7.47 -15.79
C ARG A 53 10.24 -8.77 -15.97
N LEU A 54 11.55 -8.77 -15.74
CA LEU A 54 12.40 -9.95 -15.84
C LEU A 54 11.90 -11.08 -14.92
N HIS A 55 11.47 -10.73 -13.71
CA HIS A 55 10.95 -11.65 -12.71
C HIS A 55 9.44 -11.91 -12.80
N ARG A 56 8.75 -11.35 -13.80
CA ARG A 56 7.28 -11.51 -14.01
C ARG A 56 6.43 -11.05 -12.82
N GLU A 57 6.86 -10.00 -12.14
CA GLU A 57 6.11 -9.39 -11.05
C GLU A 57 4.99 -8.49 -11.59
N ALA A 58 3.93 -8.31 -10.79
CA ALA A 58 2.78 -7.47 -11.17
C ALA A 58 3.14 -5.98 -11.36
N GLY A 59 4.31 -5.55 -10.86
CA GLY A 59 4.82 -4.20 -11.02
C GLY A 59 6.08 -3.95 -10.21
N ILE A 60 6.57 -2.71 -10.26
CA ILE A 60 7.77 -2.28 -9.52
C ILE A 60 7.57 -2.47 -8.01
N GLU A 61 6.39 -2.12 -7.49
CA GLU A 61 6.08 -2.23 -6.06
C GLU A 61 6.15 -3.67 -5.56
N GLY A 62 5.55 -4.62 -6.28
CA GLY A 62 5.60 -6.04 -5.94
C GLY A 62 7.04 -6.56 -5.91
N TRP A 63 7.82 -6.23 -6.94
CA TRP A 63 9.23 -6.60 -7.02
C TRP A 63 10.06 -5.99 -5.87
N LEU A 64 9.87 -4.70 -5.57
CA LEU A 64 10.58 -4.03 -4.47
C LEU A 64 10.21 -4.62 -3.11
N MET A 65 8.94 -4.92 -2.86
CA MET A 65 8.51 -5.55 -1.62
C MET A 65 9.15 -6.93 -1.42
N ARG A 66 9.27 -7.72 -2.49
CA ARG A 66 9.96 -9.02 -2.44
C ARG A 66 11.43 -8.84 -2.05
N ILE A 67 12.14 -7.94 -2.72
CA ILE A 67 13.57 -7.68 -2.46
C ILE A 67 13.80 -7.14 -1.04
N ILE A 68 12.95 -6.23 -0.57
CA ILE A 68 13.04 -5.69 0.80
C ILE A 68 12.85 -6.81 1.83
N ARG A 69 11.87 -7.69 1.62
CA ARG A 69 11.62 -8.85 2.50
C ARG A 69 12.81 -9.80 2.54
N GLU A 70 13.30 -10.22 1.37
CA GLU A 70 14.47 -11.10 1.25
C GLU A 70 15.69 -10.51 1.94
N ARG A 71 15.91 -9.20 1.78
CA ARG A 71 17.04 -8.53 2.44
C ARG A 71 16.87 -8.48 3.95
N ILE A 72 15.67 -8.18 4.46
CA ILE A 72 15.40 -8.17 5.91
C ILE A 72 15.68 -9.55 6.51
N GLU A 73 15.20 -10.63 5.89
CA GLU A 73 15.39 -11.99 6.40
C GLU A 73 16.89 -12.34 6.52
N ILE A 74 17.70 -11.97 5.53
CA ILE A 74 19.15 -12.18 5.54
C ILE A 74 19.83 -11.38 6.66
N GLU A 75 19.47 -10.10 6.81
CA GLU A 75 20.03 -9.22 7.84
C GLU A 75 19.65 -9.68 9.25
N GLU A 76 18.42 -10.16 9.45
CA GLU A 76 17.97 -10.70 10.74
C GLU A 76 18.76 -11.94 11.15
N VAL A 77 19.00 -12.86 10.21
CA VAL A 77 19.85 -14.04 10.48
C VAL A 77 21.27 -13.62 10.82
N ALA A 78 21.89 -12.76 10.00
CA ALA A 78 23.25 -12.26 10.22
C ALA A 78 23.38 -11.54 11.58
N PHE A 79 22.37 -10.76 11.96
CA PHE A 79 22.35 -10.06 13.24
C PHE A 79 22.29 -11.03 14.43
N VAL A 80 21.45 -12.07 14.35
CA VAL A 80 21.35 -13.08 15.40
C VAL A 80 22.66 -13.84 15.58
N GLU A 81 23.33 -14.20 14.49
CA GLU A 81 24.64 -14.85 14.52
C GLU A 81 25.70 -13.95 15.15
N ALA A 82 25.80 -12.70 14.68
CA ALA A 82 26.73 -11.72 15.24
C ALA A 82 26.49 -11.50 16.74
N LYS A 83 25.23 -11.44 17.18
CA LYS A 83 24.87 -11.31 18.60
C LYS A 83 25.32 -12.51 19.44
N ARG A 84 25.20 -13.74 18.91
CA ARG A 84 25.69 -14.96 19.59
C ARG A 84 27.20 -14.94 19.73
N ASP A 85 27.92 -14.59 18.67
CA ASP A 85 29.38 -14.49 18.67
C ASP A 85 29.89 -13.45 19.67
N MET A 86 29.21 -12.30 19.76
CA MET A 86 29.53 -11.27 20.75
C MET A 86 29.32 -11.77 22.19
N ALA A 87 28.21 -12.47 22.45
CA ALA A 87 27.94 -13.03 23.77
C ALA A 87 28.97 -14.11 24.17
N ALA A 88 29.39 -14.95 23.21
CA ALA A 88 30.42 -15.96 23.42
C ALA A 88 31.79 -15.35 23.71
N LYS A 89 32.17 -14.26 23.02
CA LYS A 89 33.44 -13.55 23.22
C LYS A 89 33.47 -12.66 24.47
N GLY A 90 32.30 -12.22 24.96
CA GLY A 90 32.18 -11.41 26.19
C GLY A 90 32.12 -12.21 27.49
N SER A 91 32.13 -13.56 27.42
CA SER A 91 32.10 -14.45 28.59
C SER A 91 33.48 -15.03 28.97
N THR A 92 34.56 -14.44 28.43
CA THR A 92 35.96 -14.67 28.82
C THR A 92 36.55 -13.38 29.37
#